data_AF-A0A1V0RUS5-F1
#
_entry.id   AF-A0A1V0RUS5-F1
#
_cell.length_a   1.000
_cell.length_b   1.000
_cell.length_c   1.000
_cell.angle_alpha   90.00
_cell.angle_beta   90.00
_cell.angle_gamma   90.00
#
_symmetry.space_group_name_H-M   'P 1'
#
loop_
_entity.id
_entity.type
_entity.pdbx_description
1 polymer ?
#
loop_
_entity_poly.entity_id
_entity_poly.type
_entity_poly.pdbx_seq_one_letter_code
_entity_poly.pdbx_strand_id
1 'polypeptide(L)'
;MRLILAAIFAGLASAAVAEPDVEQVAAAFANEFRAGNLFVSEAECRARLSQRHATFAQVGGDKLAPTAFVLEANRLICEALMHQEAIPLHRAEAARLTAEAQRLDQIWRRDRAADPVGVVDFPGRDASQQQLRSDARWQLETAYAKGFIIADLQAEADRLLRLAIEDFGRFGPQSKRTMLMAADADGEKSLQEGFRDLLPRAS
;
A
#
# COMPACT_ATOMS: atom_id res chain seq x y z
N MET A 1 -14.95 -66.88 22.43
CA MET A 1 -15.46 -67.81 21.41
C MET A 1 -16.14 -66.99 20.32
N ARG A 2 -15.57 -66.98 19.09
CA ARG A 2 -16.13 -66.64 17.76
C ARG A 2 -16.88 -65.29 17.59
N LEU A 3 -16.34 -64.28 16.87
CA LEU A 3 -16.17 -64.06 15.41
C LEU A 3 -17.39 -63.43 14.69
N ILE A 4 -17.06 -62.60 13.68
CA ILE A 4 -17.86 -62.00 12.57
C ILE A 4 -18.13 -60.48 12.80
N LEU A 5 -17.33 -59.52 12.29
CA LEU A 5 -17.08 -59.09 10.90
C LEU A 5 -18.36 -58.73 10.10
N ALA A 6 -18.68 -57.43 10.01
CA ALA A 6 -19.40 -56.88 8.86
C ALA A 6 -18.88 -55.46 8.58
N ALA A 7 -18.28 -55.33 7.41
CA ALA A 7 -17.62 -54.15 6.90
C ALA A 7 -18.61 -53.01 6.61
N ILE A 8 -18.25 -51.80 7.04
CA ILE A 8 -18.68 -50.57 6.38
C ILE A 8 -17.41 -49.91 5.85
N PHE A 9 -16.89 -50.49 4.78
CA PHE A 9 -16.08 -49.78 3.80
C PHE A 9 -17.04 -49.29 2.72
N ALA A 10 -17.46 -48.03 2.85
CA ALA A 10 -18.14 -47.32 1.76
C ALA A 10 -17.68 -45.86 1.79
N GLY A 11 -16.65 -45.57 1.01
CA GLY A 11 -16.51 -44.29 0.31
C GLY A 11 -16.24 -43.04 1.16
N LEU A 12 -15.15 -43.01 1.92
CA LEU A 12 -14.41 -41.75 2.03
C LEU A 12 -13.54 -41.64 0.79
N ALA A 13 -14.15 -41.19 -0.31
CA ALA A 13 -13.39 -40.58 -1.37
C ALA A 13 -12.60 -39.44 -0.71
N SER A 14 -11.30 -39.62 -0.53
CA SER A 14 -10.41 -38.52 -0.22
C SER A 14 -10.56 -37.55 -1.39
N ALA A 15 -11.38 -36.51 -1.20
CA ALA A 15 -11.25 -35.32 -2.00
C ALA A 15 -9.79 -34.89 -1.80
N ALA A 16 -8.96 -35.17 -2.80
CA ALA A 16 -7.64 -34.61 -2.88
C ALA A 16 -7.87 -33.10 -2.84
N VAL A 17 -7.64 -32.49 -1.69
CA VAL A 17 -7.60 -31.03 -1.57
C VAL A 17 -6.49 -30.64 -2.52
N ALA A 18 -6.85 -30.07 -3.66
CA ALA A 18 -5.88 -29.57 -4.61
C ALA A 18 -4.97 -28.61 -3.83
N GLU A 19 -3.65 -28.85 -3.89
CA GLU A 19 -2.69 -27.93 -3.29
C GLU A 19 -2.98 -26.53 -3.86
N PRO A 20 -3.16 -25.51 -2.99
CA PRO A 20 -3.44 -24.17 -3.46
C PRO A 20 -2.31 -23.70 -4.36
N ASP A 21 -2.69 -23.08 -5.46
CA ASP A 21 -1.75 -22.52 -6.42
C ASP A 21 -0.88 -21.44 -5.72
N VAL A 22 0.43 -21.50 -5.94
CA VAL A 22 1.40 -20.54 -5.37
C VAL A 22 1.01 -19.11 -5.72
N GLU A 23 0.46 -18.88 -6.92
CA GLU A 23 0.00 -17.57 -7.35
C GLU A 23 -1.19 -17.05 -6.53
N GLN A 24 -2.15 -17.94 -6.20
CA GLN A 24 -3.32 -17.57 -5.38
C GLN A 24 -2.90 -17.15 -3.97
N VAL A 25 -1.93 -17.85 -3.38
CA VAL A 25 -1.49 -17.54 -2.03
C VAL A 25 -0.54 -16.36 -1.99
N ALA A 26 0.25 -16.16 -3.04
CA ALA A 26 1.03 -14.94 -3.21
C ALA A 26 0.12 -13.70 -3.31
N ALA A 27 -1.00 -13.82 -4.03
CA ALA A 27 -2.01 -12.76 -4.10
C ALA A 27 -2.73 -12.53 -2.76
N ALA A 28 -3.10 -13.60 -2.04
CA ALA A 28 -3.71 -13.50 -0.73
C ALA A 28 -2.79 -12.81 0.30
N PHE A 29 -1.52 -13.23 0.35
CA PHE A 29 -0.50 -12.62 1.21
C PHE A 29 -0.29 -11.14 0.89
N ALA A 30 -0.13 -10.77 -0.38
CA ALA A 30 0.05 -9.38 -0.76
C ALA A 30 -1.16 -8.52 -0.36
N ASN A 31 -2.38 -9.02 -0.57
CA ASN A 31 -3.61 -8.34 -0.19
C ASN A 31 -3.72 -8.15 1.33
N GLU A 32 -3.47 -9.18 2.13
CA GLU A 32 -3.52 -9.10 3.60
C GLU A 32 -2.43 -8.19 4.16
N PHE A 33 -1.19 -8.34 3.67
CA PHE A 33 -0.07 -7.50 4.08
C PHE A 33 -0.35 -6.03 3.80
N ARG A 34 -0.89 -5.74 2.62
CA ARG A 34 -1.25 -4.38 2.24
C ARG A 34 -2.44 -3.88 3.05
N ALA A 35 -3.49 -4.68 3.23
CA ALA A 35 -4.64 -4.32 4.07
C ALA A 35 -4.23 -3.98 5.51
N GLY A 36 -3.28 -4.74 6.08
CA GLY A 36 -2.73 -4.47 7.40
C GLY A 36 -2.02 -3.11 7.49
N ASN A 37 -1.51 -2.56 6.38
CA ASN A 37 -0.79 -1.28 6.33
C ASN A 37 -1.58 -0.13 5.67
N LEU A 38 -2.68 -0.40 4.96
CA LEU A 38 -3.46 0.64 4.26
C LEU A 38 -4.34 1.49 5.19
N PHE A 39 -4.64 1.00 6.39
CA PHE A 39 -5.51 1.69 7.36
C PHE A 39 -4.72 2.36 8.50
N VAL A 40 -3.41 2.50 8.35
CA VAL A 40 -2.54 3.12 9.35
C VAL A 40 -1.95 4.43 8.83
N SER A 41 -1.52 5.29 9.75
CA SER A 41 -0.76 6.49 9.40
C SER A 41 0.61 6.16 8.82
N GLU A 42 1.21 7.08 8.07
CA GLU A 42 2.59 6.95 7.60
C GLU A 42 3.58 6.67 8.75
N ALA A 43 3.41 7.34 9.89
CA ALA A 43 4.24 7.16 11.07
C ALA A 43 4.12 5.74 11.66
N GLU A 44 2.91 5.21 11.72
CA GLU A 44 2.67 3.84 12.19
C GLU A 44 3.23 2.81 11.21
N CYS A 45 3.10 3.04 9.90
CA CYS A 45 3.73 2.20 8.88
C CYS A 45 5.26 2.13 9.09
N ARG A 46 5.92 3.28 9.30
CA ARG A 46 7.37 3.32 9.57
C ARG A 46 7.76 2.64 10.88
N ALA A 47 6.93 2.76 11.92
CA ALA A 47 7.16 2.06 13.19
C ALA A 47 7.14 0.54 12.97
N ARG A 48 6.18 0.03 12.20
CA ARG A 48 6.07 -1.39 11.83
C ARG A 48 7.25 -1.84 10.96
N LEU A 49 7.67 -1.03 9.99
CA LEU A 49 8.87 -1.30 9.20
C LEU A 49 10.11 -1.45 10.08
N SER A 50 10.31 -0.53 11.02
CA SER A 50 11.44 -0.54 11.96
C SER A 50 11.40 -1.78 12.87
N GLN A 51 10.21 -2.14 13.36
CA GLN A 51 10.01 -3.36 14.13
C GLN A 51 10.37 -4.61 13.33
N ARG A 52 9.93 -4.71 12.06
CA ARG A 52 10.25 -5.84 11.17
C ARG A 52 11.75 -5.95 10.92
N HIS A 53 12.44 -4.83 10.68
CA HIS A 53 13.90 -4.82 10.57
C HIS A 53 14.57 -5.41 11.82
N ALA A 54 14.15 -4.99 13.01
CA ALA A 54 14.70 -5.50 14.27
C ALA A 54 14.44 -7.00 14.44
N THR A 55 13.23 -7.47 14.15
CA THR A 55 12.87 -8.89 14.20
C THR A 55 13.73 -9.72 13.25
N PHE A 56 13.88 -9.29 11.99
CA PHE A 56 14.69 -10.04 11.01
C PHE A 56 16.16 -10.10 11.37
N ALA A 57 16.72 -9.01 11.93
CA ALA A 57 18.10 -9.00 12.39
C ALA A 57 18.33 -9.98 13.56
N GLN A 58 17.41 -10.04 14.52
CA GLN A 58 17.52 -10.92 15.71
C GLN A 58 17.56 -12.41 15.35
N VAL A 59 16.86 -12.80 14.29
CA VAL A 59 16.73 -14.19 13.85
C VAL A 59 17.70 -14.56 12.71
N GLY A 60 18.63 -13.65 12.35
CA GLY A 60 19.54 -13.83 11.22
C GLY A 60 18.84 -13.92 9.86
N GLY A 61 17.59 -13.44 9.80
CA GLY A 61 16.75 -13.45 8.61
C GLY A 61 17.08 -12.32 7.65
N ASP A 62 17.84 -11.32 8.05
CA ASP A 62 18.33 -10.19 7.24
C ASP A 62 19.13 -10.61 6.00
N LYS A 63 19.67 -11.83 6.00
CA LYS A 63 20.43 -12.41 4.87
C LYS A 63 19.56 -13.20 3.89
N LEU A 64 18.27 -13.38 4.18
CA LEU A 64 17.36 -14.15 3.32
C LEU A 64 16.75 -13.23 2.27
N ALA A 65 16.83 -13.59 0.98
CA ALA A 65 16.21 -12.80 -0.08
C ALA A 65 14.70 -12.55 0.13
N PRO A 66 13.89 -13.53 0.60
CA PRO A 66 12.47 -13.30 0.89
C PRO A 66 12.19 -12.21 1.93
N THR A 67 13.02 -12.08 2.97
CA THR A 67 12.80 -11.06 4.01
C THR A 67 13.17 -9.68 3.49
N ALA A 68 14.20 -9.57 2.65
CA ALA A 68 14.56 -8.34 1.96
C ALA A 68 13.43 -7.84 1.06
N PHE A 69 12.76 -8.74 0.34
CA PHE A 69 11.59 -8.39 -0.47
C PHE A 69 10.41 -7.87 0.38
N VAL A 70 10.14 -8.51 1.53
CA VAL A 70 9.07 -8.07 2.44
C VAL A 70 9.38 -6.69 3.03
N LEU A 71 10.63 -6.44 3.42
CA LEU A 71 11.06 -5.14 3.96
C LEU A 71 10.95 -4.03 2.91
N GLU A 72 11.41 -4.29 1.69
CA GLU A 72 11.33 -3.32 0.61
C GLU A 72 9.88 -3.05 0.19
N ALA A 73 9.03 -4.08 0.12
CA ALA A 73 7.60 -3.90 -0.12
C ALA A 73 6.94 -3.02 0.96
N ASN A 74 7.26 -3.24 2.24
CA ASN A 74 6.75 -2.42 3.34
C ASN A 74 7.22 -0.96 3.22
N ARG A 75 8.49 -0.74 2.87
CA ARG A 75 9.04 0.59 2.59
C ARG A 75 8.26 1.32 1.49
N LEU A 76 7.98 0.65 0.38
CA LEU A 76 7.20 1.20 -0.75
C LEU A 76 5.76 1.52 -0.34
N ILE A 77 5.13 0.68 0.50
CA ILE A 77 3.80 0.95 1.05
C ILE A 77 3.82 2.21 1.92
N CYS A 78 4.82 2.39 2.80
CA CYS A 78 4.93 3.60 3.60
C CYS A 78 5.18 4.85 2.73
N GLU A 79 5.95 4.73 1.65
CA GLU A 79 6.16 5.82 0.69
C GLU A 79 4.86 6.19 -0.06
N ALA A 80 4.05 5.18 -0.43
CA ALA A 80 2.74 5.41 -1.02
C ALA A 80 1.79 6.15 -0.06
N LEU A 81 1.79 5.80 1.25
CA LEU A 81 1.02 6.50 2.27
C LEU A 81 1.43 7.97 2.39
N MET A 82 2.73 8.26 2.39
CA MET A 82 3.23 9.66 2.40
C MET A 82 2.68 10.47 1.22
N HIS A 83 2.64 9.88 0.02
CA HIS A 83 2.04 10.53 -1.14
C HIS A 83 0.52 10.68 -1.01
N GLN A 84 -0.16 9.67 -0.47
CA GLN A 84 -1.60 9.68 -0.25
C GLN A 84 -2.01 10.78 0.73
N GLU A 85 -1.27 10.98 1.82
CA GLU A 85 -1.48 12.05 2.80
C GLU A 85 -1.21 13.45 2.21
N ALA A 86 -0.29 13.56 1.24
CA ALA A 86 0.01 14.84 0.58
C ALA A 86 -1.05 15.29 -0.44
N ILE A 87 -1.76 14.36 -1.09
CA ILE A 87 -2.81 14.67 -2.10
C ILE A 87 -3.87 15.67 -1.59
N PRO A 88 -4.52 15.47 -0.42
CA PRO A 88 -5.51 16.41 0.07
C PRO A 88 -4.91 17.80 0.37
N LEU A 89 -3.64 17.88 0.77
CA LEU A 89 -2.95 19.16 1.00
C LEU A 89 -2.80 19.95 -0.30
N HIS A 90 -2.35 19.30 -1.38
CA HIS A 90 -2.26 19.92 -2.71
C HIS A 90 -3.64 20.37 -3.22
N ARG A 91 -4.68 19.56 -3.03
CA ARG A 91 -6.05 19.92 -3.42
C ARG A 91 -6.58 21.11 -2.63
N ALA A 92 -6.34 21.14 -1.32
CA ALA A 92 -6.73 22.25 -0.46
C ALA A 92 -6.00 23.56 -0.86
N GLU A 93 -4.71 23.47 -1.17
CA GLU A 93 -3.92 24.62 -1.62
C GLU A 93 -4.40 25.14 -2.99
N ALA A 94 -4.68 24.24 -3.94
CA ALA A 94 -5.29 24.61 -5.22
C ALA A 94 -6.62 25.36 -5.04
N ALA A 95 -7.47 24.88 -4.13
CA ALA A 95 -8.74 25.52 -3.80
C ALA A 95 -8.53 26.91 -3.18
N ARG A 96 -7.56 27.04 -2.26
CA ARG A 96 -7.19 28.32 -1.63
C ARG A 96 -6.72 29.34 -2.66
N LEU A 97 -5.79 28.95 -3.53
CA LEU A 97 -5.26 29.81 -4.60
C LEU A 97 -6.34 30.23 -5.61
N THR A 98 -7.24 29.31 -5.95
CA THR A 98 -8.39 29.59 -6.83
C THR A 98 -9.34 30.59 -6.19
N ALA A 99 -9.66 30.41 -4.90
CA ALA A 99 -10.53 31.33 -4.16
C ALA A 99 -9.91 32.74 -4.05
N GLU A 100 -8.59 32.82 -3.84
CA GLU A 100 -7.88 34.10 -3.80
C GLU A 100 -7.91 34.80 -5.16
N ALA A 101 -7.65 34.07 -6.25
CA ALA A 101 -7.77 34.63 -7.60
C ALA A 101 -9.18 35.17 -7.87
N GLN A 102 -10.23 34.43 -7.47
CA GLN A 102 -11.63 34.87 -7.59
C GLN A 102 -11.94 36.09 -6.72
N ARG A 103 -11.43 36.15 -5.49
CA ARG A 103 -11.59 37.31 -4.61
C ARG A 103 -10.97 38.57 -5.25
N LEU A 104 -9.77 38.46 -5.80
CA LEU A 104 -9.11 39.57 -6.48
C LEU A 104 -9.87 40.00 -7.75
N ASP A 105 -10.45 39.06 -8.50
CA ASP A 105 -11.34 39.37 -9.64
C ASP A 105 -12.56 40.18 -9.20
N GLN A 106 -13.19 39.82 -8.08
CA GLN A 106 -14.38 40.50 -7.55
C GLN A 106 -14.06 41.93 -7.10
N ILE A 107 -12.95 42.12 -6.37
CA ILE A 107 -12.47 43.44 -5.95
C ILE A 107 -12.28 44.33 -7.17
N TRP A 108 -11.58 43.81 -8.19
CA TRP A 108 -11.34 44.57 -9.41
C TRP A 108 -12.63 44.95 -10.15
N ARG A 109 -13.58 44.03 -10.30
CA ARG A 109 -14.88 44.33 -10.95
C ARG A 109 -15.63 45.42 -10.21
N ARG A 110 -15.63 45.37 -8.88
CA ARG A 110 -16.26 46.38 -8.02
C ARG A 110 -15.59 47.74 -8.18
N ASP A 111 -14.26 47.79 -8.11
CA ASP A 111 -13.51 49.03 -8.17
C ASP A 111 -13.64 49.69 -9.56
N ARG A 112 -13.64 48.88 -10.64
CA ARG A 112 -13.92 49.35 -12.01
C ARG A 112 -15.36 49.85 -12.20
N ALA A 113 -16.34 49.21 -11.56
CA ALA A 113 -17.72 49.68 -11.60
C ALA A 113 -17.89 51.02 -10.86
N ALA A 114 -17.06 51.29 -9.85
CA ALA A 114 -17.05 52.54 -9.09
C ALA A 114 -16.31 53.69 -9.80
N ASP A 115 -15.30 53.40 -10.63
CA ASP A 115 -14.58 54.37 -11.46
C ASP A 115 -14.40 53.89 -12.91
N PRO A 116 -15.36 54.17 -13.80
CA PRO A 116 -15.38 53.64 -15.17
C PRO A 116 -14.42 54.36 -16.15
N VAL A 117 -14.01 55.61 -15.84
CA VAL A 117 -13.27 56.50 -16.75
C VAL A 117 -11.75 56.41 -16.51
N GLY A 118 -11.33 55.95 -15.34
CA GLY A 118 -10.07 55.24 -15.14
C GLY A 118 -8.93 56.05 -14.54
N VAL A 119 -8.41 55.56 -13.41
CA VAL A 119 -6.97 55.59 -13.06
C VAL A 119 -6.53 54.33 -12.31
N VAL A 120 -7.35 53.29 -12.17
CA VAL A 120 -6.88 52.05 -11.53
C VAL A 120 -6.29 51.13 -12.59
N ASP A 121 -5.15 51.55 -13.12
CA ASP A 121 -4.20 50.57 -13.64
C ASP A 121 -3.82 49.70 -12.43
N PHE A 122 -4.00 48.39 -12.55
CA PHE A 122 -3.57 47.44 -11.54
C PHE A 122 -2.34 46.74 -12.14
N PRO A 123 -1.16 47.39 -12.14
CA PRO A 123 -0.01 46.89 -12.88
C PRO A 123 0.41 45.57 -12.23
N GLY A 124 0.52 44.52 -13.04
CA GLY A 124 0.83 43.17 -12.55
C GLY A 124 -0.38 42.34 -12.12
N ARG A 125 -1.64 42.80 -12.28
CA ARG A 125 -2.85 42.01 -11.99
C ARG A 125 -2.97 40.77 -12.85
N ASP A 126 -2.99 40.93 -14.18
CA ASP A 126 -3.23 39.78 -15.04
C ASP A 126 -2.12 38.75 -14.84
N ALA A 127 -0.87 39.21 -14.71
CA ALA A 127 0.27 38.35 -14.39
C ALA A 127 0.15 37.66 -13.01
N SER A 128 -0.20 38.38 -11.93
CA SER A 128 -0.32 37.80 -10.58
C SER A 128 -1.54 36.89 -10.40
N GLN A 129 -2.69 37.25 -10.95
CA GLN A 129 -3.89 36.39 -10.95
C GLN A 129 -3.70 35.18 -11.86
N GLN A 130 -3.06 35.36 -13.01
CA GLN A 130 -2.67 34.24 -13.88
C GLN A 130 -1.64 33.34 -13.18
N GLN A 131 -0.71 33.90 -12.42
CA GLN A 131 0.22 33.14 -11.60
C GLN A 131 -0.52 32.31 -10.55
N LEU A 132 -1.44 32.90 -9.78
CA LEU A 132 -2.25 32.15 -8.80
C LEU A 132 -3.03 31.00 -9.44
N ARG A 133 -3.61 31.22 -10.62
CA ARG A 133 -4.32 30.18 -11.38
C ARG A 133 -3.36 29.11 -11.91
N SER A 134 -2.17 29.51 -12.36
CA SER A 134 -1.12 28.60 -12.80
C SER A 134 -0.62 27.73 -11.65
N ASP A 135 -0.36 28.33 -10.49
CA ASP A 135 0.05 27.63 -9.28
C ASP A 135 -1.05 26.67 -8.82
N ALA A 136 -2.31 27.11 -8.80
CA ALA A 136 -3.45 26.24 -8.48
C ALA A 136 -3.54 25.03 -9.42
N ARG A 137 -3.33 25.25 -10.72
CA ARG A 137 -3.27 24.16 -11.72
C ARG A 137 -2.10 23.22 -11.45
N TRP A 138 -0.91 23.75 -11.18
CA TRP A 138 0.27 22.96 -10.86
C TRP A 138 0.07 22.10 -9.60
N GLN A 139 -0.61 22.62 -8.57
CA GLN A 139 -0.97 21.86 -7.37
C GLN A 139 -1.89 20.69 -7.71
N LEU A 140 -2.89 20.89 -8.58
CA LEU A 140 -3.77 19.81 -9.04
C LEU A 140 -3.01 18.78 -9.88
N GLU A 141 -2.20 19.22 -10.84
CA GLU A 141 -1.35 18.34 -11.67
C GLU A 141 -0.42 17.51 -10.80
N THR A 142 0.18 18.10 -9.76
CA THR A 142 1.00 17.40 -8.77
C THR A 142 0.19 16.36 -7.99
N ALA A 143 -1.03 16.69 -7.56
CA ALA A 143 -1.92 15.74 -6.89
C ALA A 143 -2.30 14.56 -7.81
N TYR A 144 -2.53 14.81 -9.10
CA TYR A 144 -2.78 13.77 -10.09
C TYR A 144 -1.54 12.89 -10.33
N ALA A 145 -0.36 13.50 -10.49
CA ALA A 145 0.91 12.80 -10.65
C ALA A 145 1.20 11.86 -9.47
N LYS A 146 0.94 12.31 -8.23
CA LYS A 146 1.05 11.47 -7.04
C LYS A 146 0.13 10.25 -7.09
N GLY A 147 -1.04 10.35 -7.70
CA GLY A 147 -1.93 9.20 -7.91
C GLY A 147 -1.28 8.09 -8.74
N PHE A 148 -0.54 8.46 -9.79
CA PHE A 148 0.23 7.49 -10.59
C PHE A 148 1.38 6.89 -9.78
N ILE A 149 2.14 7.73 -9.07
CA ILE A 149 3.24 7.25 -8.20
C ILE A 149 2.73 6.25 -7.17
N ILE A 150 1.59 6.51 -6.53
CA ILE A 150 0.98 5.58 -5.57
C ILE A 150 0.66 4.24 -6.22
N ALA A 151 0.06 4.26 -7.42
CA ALA A 151 -0.27 3.03 -8.15
C ALA A 151 0.99 2.22 -8.51
N ASP A 152 2.05 2.89 -8.98
CA ASP A 152 3.32 2.24 -9.32
C ASP A 152 4.00 1.63 -8.09
N LEU A 153 4.04 2.38 -6.97
CA LEU A 153 4.61 1.90 -5.70
C LEU A 153 3.82 0.69 -5.17
N GLN A 154 2.50 0.71 -5.26
CA GLN A 154 1.64 -0.40 -4.83
C GLN A 154 1.84 -1.64 -5.72
N ALA A 155 1.93 -1.46 -7.03
CA ALA A 155 2.17 -2.55 -7.97
C ALA A 155 3.55 -3.19 -7.73
N GLU A 156 4.58 -2.39 -7.47
CA GLU A 156 5.92 -2.89 -7.18
C GLU A 156 5.99 -3.57 -5.81
N ALA A 157 5.32 -3.03 -4.79
CA ALA A 157 5.20 -3.68 -3.49
C ALA A 157 4.52 -5.07 -3.62
N ASP A 158 3.41 -5.14 -4.35
CA ASP A 158 2.71 -6.41 -4.62
C ASP A 158 3.63 -7.41 -5.35
N ARG A 159 4.41 -6.95 -6.33
CA ARG A 159 5.38 -7.77 -7.05
C ARG A 159 6.45 -8.36 -6.12
N LEU A 160 7.02 -7.55 -5.24
CA LEU A 160 8.03 -7.98 -4.28
C LEU A 160 7.45 -8.97 -3.26
N LEU A 161 6.24 -8.74 -2.77
CA LEU A 161 5.56 -9.67 -1.87
C LEU A 161 5.33 -11.03 -2.54
N ARG A 162 4.97 -11.06 -3.83
CA ARG A 162 4.86 -12.31 -4.58
C ARG A 162 6.20 -13.04 -4.72
N LEU A 163 7.27 -12.32 -5.05
CA LEU A 163 8.62 -12.90 -5.12
C LEU A 163 9.08 -13.47 -3.78
N ALA A 164 8.70 -12.84 -2.66
CA ALA A 164 8.99 -13.38 -1.34
C ALA A 164 8.37 -14.78 -1.14
N ILE A 165 7.16 -15.00 -1.65
CA ILE A 165 6.41 -16.27 -1.55
C ILE A 165 6.97 -17.32 -2.49
N GLU A 166 7.26 -16.95 -3.73
CA GLU A 166 7.85 -17.86 -4.72
C GLU A 166 9.20 -18.40 -4.25
N ASP A 167 10.05 -17.52 -3.71
CA ASP A 167 11.36 -17.91 -3.22
C ASP A 167 11.27 -18.65 -1.87
N PHE A 168 10.25 -18.35 -1.05
CA PHE A 168 9.94 -19.05 0.20
C PHE A 168 9.71 -20.55 0.03
N GLY A 169 9.07 -20.96 -1.07
CA GLY A 169 8.81 -22.37 -1.39
C GLY A 169 10.08 -23.22 -1.43
N ARG A 170 11.25 -22.58 -1.61
CA ARG A 170 12.56 -23.24 -1.72
C ARG A 170 13.28 -23.43 -0.38
N PHE A 171 12.82 -22.80 0.71
CA PHE A 171 13.54 -22.83 1.99
C PHE A 171 13.00 -23.89 2.98
N GLY A 172 13.89 -24.39 3.85
CA GLY A 172 13.57 -25.40 4.86
C GLY A 172 12.65 -24.92 6.01
N PRO A 173 12.18 -25.82 6.89
CA PRO A 173 11.17 -25.53 7.91
C PRO A 173 11.48 -24.36 8.87
N GLN A 174 12.77 -24.08 9.12
CA GLN A 174 13.20 -23.02 10.03
C GLN A 174 13.03 -21.62 9.42
N SER A 175 13.40 -21.44 8.14
CA SER A 175 13.14 -20.21 7.38
C SER A 175 11.65 -19.93 7.27
N LYS A 176 10.85 -21.00 7.21
CA LYS A 176 9.39 -20.91 7.19
C LYS A 176 8.82 -20.29 8.46
N ARG A 177 9.30 -20.75 9.61
CA ARG A 177 8.89 -20.24 10.93
C ARG A 177 9.30 -18.77 11.13
N THR A 178 10.47 -18.38 10.64
CA THR A 178 10.97 -17.00 10.72
C THR A 178 10.13 -16.00 9.93
N MET A 179 9.70 -16.33 8.71
CA MET A 179 8.85 -15.42 7.92
C MET A 179 7.43 -15.31 8.47
N LEU A 180 6.87 -16.40 9.01
CA LEU A 180 5.55 -16.37 9.64
C LEU A 180 5.52 -15.42 10.85
N MET A 181 6.58 -15.40 11.66
CA MET A 181 6.69 -14.49 12.82
C MET A 181 6.88 -13.02 12.41
N ALA A 182 7.44 -12.76 11.24
CA ALA A 182 7.76 -11.41 10.80
C ALA A 182 6.72 -10.80 9.86
N ALA A 183 5.80 -11.61 9.33
CA ALA A 183 4.62 -11.15 8.61
C ALA A 183 3.71 -10.30 9.53
N ASP A 184 3.90 -10.40 10.86
CA ASP A 184 2.84 -10.09 11.78
C ASP A 184 3.12 -9.07 12.89
N ALA A 185 2.06 -8.32 13.20
CA ALA A 185 1.84 -7.70 14.50
C ALA A 185 0.44 -8.05 15.09
N ASP A 186 -0.52 -8.63 14.33
CA ASP A 186 -1.91 -8.91 14.79
C ASP A 186 -2.72 -10.04 14.03
N GLY A 187 -2.16 -10.65 12.99
CA GLY A 187 -2.74 -11.56 11.98
C GLY A 187 -2.11 -12.96 11.91
N GLU A 188 -1.63 -13.48 13.04
CA GLU A 188 -0.88 -14.74 13.16
C GLU A 188 -1.69 -15.95 12.69
N LYS A 189 -3.04 -15.83 12.67
CA LYS A 189 -3.96 -16.92 12.34
C LYS A 189 -4.20 -17.11 10.84
N SER A 190 -4.53 -16.05 10.10
CA SER A 190 -4.94 -16.16 8.69
C SER A 190 -3.79 -16.56 7.77
N LEU A 191 -2.59 -16.03 8.03
CA LEU A 191 -1.41 -16.36 7.24
C LEU A 191 -0.84 -17.73 7.59
N GLN A 192 -0.80 -18.14 8.86
CA GLN A 192 -0.37 -19.50 9.20
C GLN A 192 -1.27 -20.57 8.58
N GLU A 193 -2.58 -20.32 8.53
CA GLU A 193 -3.53 -21.23 7.88
C GLU A 193 -3.32 -21.22 6.35
N GLY A 194 -3.25 -20.05 5.71
CA GLY A 194 -3.03 -19.93 4.26
C GLY A 194 -1.67 -20.46 3.77
N PHE A 195 -0.61 -20.31 4.55
CA PHE A 195 0.72 -20.85 4.22
C PHE A 195 0.86 -22.34 4.56
N ARG A 196 0.20 -22.84 5.61
CA ARG A 196 0.23 -24.28 5.95
C ARG A 196 -0.40 -25.12 4.84
N ASP A 197 -1.36 -24.56 4.13
CA ASP A 197 -2.01 -25.24 3.01
C ASP A 197 -1.15 -25.27 1.73
N LEU A 198 -0.17 -24.37 1.57
CA LEU A 198 0.79 -24.37 0.46
C LEU A 198 1.95 -25.35 0.59
N LEU A 199 2.22 -25.84 1.81
CA LEU A 199 3.39 -26.68 2.02
C LEU A 199 3.04 -28.13 1.68
N PRO A 200 3.89 -28.83 0.90
CA PRO A 200 3.69 -30.25 0.66
C PRO A 200 3.59 -30.95 2.01
N ARG A 201 2.46 -31.64 2.23
CA ARG A 201 2.20 -32.35 3.49
C ARG A 201 3.26 -33.44 3.60
N ALA A 202 4.07 -33.38 4.66
CA ALA A 202 5.11 -34.37 4.92
C ALA A 202 4.49 -35.78 4.94
N SER A 203 4.91 -36.61 4.01
CA SER A 203 4.61 -38.04 3.90
C SER A 203 5.36 -38.85 4.96
#